data_AF-A0A2W2CGU7-F1
#
_entry.id   AF-A0A2W2CGU7-F1
#
_cell.length_a   1.000
_cell.length_b   1.000
_cell.length_c   1.000
_cell.angle_alpha   90.00
_cell.angle_beta   90.00
_cell.angle_gamma   90.00
#
_symmetry.space_group_name_H-M   'P 1'
#
loop_
_entity.id
_entity.type
_entity.pdbx_description
1 polymer ?
#
loop_
_entity_poly.entity_id
_entity_poly.type
_entity_poly.pdbx_seq_one_letter_code
_entity_poly.pdbx_strand_id
1 'polypeptide(L)'
;PAAPDSPETAPLVADRRAPLALNQLSDDALRNITGIFTDVDGTLTTKGKLPAHTYSALERLHRAGIKVVPVTGRSIAWCEVIARLWPVDAVIGENGAFAMRVDSRGHLATDFVDDAQTRARNLERIREVGAEIRRAVPGSALATDQA
;
A
#
# COMPACT_ATOMS: atom_id res chain seq x y z
N PRO A 1 -22.16 34.37 -25.74
CA PRO A 1 -22.01 32.98 -25.26
C PRO A 1 -20.53 32.66 -25.03
N ALA A 2 -20.06 32.85 -23.80
CA ALA A 2 -18.70 32.52 -23.38
C ALA A 2 -18.60 31.02 -23.11
N ALA A 3 -17.52 30.39 -23.58
CA ALA A 3 -17.20 28.98 -23.34
C ALA A 3 -16.92 28.75 -21.85
N PRO A 4 -17.21 27.55 -21.29
CA PRO A 4 -16.92 27.26 -19.90
C PRO A 4 -15.41 27.08 -19.69
N ASP A 5 -14.89 27.73 -18.66
CA ASP A 5 -13.53 27.60 -18.17
C ASP A 5 -13.18 26.14 -17.89
N SER A 6 -12.06 25.70 -18.43
CA SER A 6 -11.46 24.41 -18.13
C SER A 6 -10.99 24.42 -16.67
N PRO A 7 -11.13 23.32 -15.90
CA PRO A 7 -10.65 23.29 -14.53
C PRO A 7 -9.12 23.36 -14.53
N GLU A 8 -8.62 24.47 -14.00
CA GLU A 8 -7.22 24.67 -13.65
C GLU A 8 -6.77 23.51 -12.74
N THR A 9 -5.96 22.60 -13.28
CA THR A 9 -5.25 21.61 -12.47
C THR A 9 -4.25 22.36 -11.60
N ALA A 10 -4.64 22.64 -10.36
CA ALA A 10 -3.78 23.21 -9.34
C ALA A 10 -2.48 22.38 -9.24
N PRO A 11 -1.29 23.01 -9.13
CA PRO A 11 -0.03 22.29 -9.04
C PRO A 11 0.02 21.55 -7.69
N LEU A 12 -0.18 20.24 -7.73
CA LEU A 12 -0.28 19.34 -6.57
C LEU A 12 1.09 18.97 -5.98
N VAL A 13 2.07 19.86 -6.10
CA VAL A 13 3.38 19.69 -5.45
C VAL A 13 3.65 20.93 -4.63
N ALA A 14 2.97 21.00 -3.48
CA ALA A 14 3.37 21.87 -2.39
C ALA A 14 4.86 21.67 -2.09
N ASP A 15 5.52 22.77 -1.72
CA ASP A 15 6.91 22.86 -1.28
C ASP A 15 7.30 21.61 -0.46
N ARG A 16 8.08 20.71 -1.06
CA ARG A 16 8.38 19.40 -0.50
C ARG A 16 9.29 19.57 0.71
N ARG A 17 8.71 19.72 1.90
CA ARG A 17 9.45 19.59 3.16
C ARG A 17 10.08 18.19 3.20
N ALA A 18 11.39 18.14 3.39
CA ALA A 18 12.07 16.88 3.62
C ALA A 18 11.50 16.22 4.89
N PRO A 19 11.24 14.90 4.88
CA PRO A 19 10.80 14.19 6.08
C PRO A 19 11.90 14.25 7.14
N LEU A 20 11.52 14.55 8.38
CA LEU A 20 12.42 14.47 9.53
C LEU A 20 12.58 13.02 9.97
N ALA A 21 13.78 12.66 10.42
CA ALA A 21 13.99 11.38 11.07
C ALA A 21 13.22 11.33 12.40
N LEU A 22 12.79 10.14 12.83
CA LEU A 22 12.01 9.97 14.05
C LEU A 22 12.71 10.55 15.29
N ASN A 23 14.04 10.43 15.38
CA ASN A 23 14.85 10.96 16.47
C ASN A 23 15.08 12.49 16.41
N GLN A 24 14.63 13.16 15.35
CA GLN A 24 14.69 14.61 15.19
C GLN A 24 13.35 15.29 15.53
N LEU A 25 12.28 14.50 15.74
CA LEU A 25 10.99 15.02 16.15
C LEU A 25 11.05 15.43 17.63
N SER A 26 10.50 16.61 17.93
CA SER A 26 10.29 17.02 19.32
C SER A 26 9.23 16.16 19.99
N ASP A 27 9.23 16.10 21.32
CA ASP A 27 8.18 15.40 22.07
C ASP A 27 6.76 15.91 21.72
N ASP A 28 6.65 17.20 21.40
CA ASP A 28 5.37 17.78 20.99
C ASP A 28 4.93 17.29 19.61
N ALA A 29 5.86 17.23 18.65
CA ALA A 29 5.58 16.64 17.35
C ALA A 29 5.21 15.15 17.47
N LEU A 30 5.92 14.39 18.31
CA LEU A 30 5.63 12.98 18.57
C LEU A 30 4.25 12.76 19.17
N ARG A 31 3.82 13.60 20.12
CA ARG A 31 2.47 13.53 20.71
C ARG A 31 1.36 13.81 19.70
N ASN A 32 1.66 14.56 18.64
CA ASN A 32 0.71 14.91 17.59
C ASN A 32 0.67 13.89 16.44
N ILE A 33 1.44 12.80 16.51
CA ILE A 33 1.37 11.73 15.50
C ILE A 33 0.04 10.99 15.61
N THR A 34 -0.73 11.02 14.52
CA THR A 34 -2.02 10.32 14.42
C THR A 34 -1.96 9.05 13.58
N GLY A 35 -0.89 8.86 12.81
CA GLY A 35 -0.73 7.68 11.97
C GLY A 35 0.69 7.42 11.50
N ILE A 36 0.93 6.18 11.08
CA ILE A 36 2.21 5.63 10.64
C ILE A 36 1.96 4.90 9.33
N PHE A 37 2.70 5.30 8.29
CA PHE A 37 2.86 4.53 7.07
C PHE A 37 4.21 3.82 7.12
N THR A 38 4.24 2.53 6.80
CA THR A 38 5.47 1.74 6.97
C THR A 38 5.58 0.67 5.89
N ASP A 39 6.79 0.44 5.38
CA ASP A 39 7.03 -0.70 4.52
C ASP A 39 6.99 -2.04 5.30
N VAL A 40 6.82 -3.16 4.60
CA VAL A 40 6.70 -4.50 5.21
C VAL A 40 8.02 -5.28 5.11
N ASP A 41 8.56 -5.45 3.91
CA ASP A 41 9.64 -6.40 3.64
C ASP A 41 11.01 -5.81 3.96
N GLY A 42 11.71 -6.41 4.94
CA GLY A 42 12.97 -5.85 5.44
C GLY A 42 12.80 -4.65 6.38
N THR A 43 11.56 -4.14 6.51
CA THR A 43 11.19 -3.05 7.42
C THR A 43 10.50 -3.59 8.67
N LEU A 44 9.27 -4.11 8.57
CA LEU A 44 8.59 -4.79 9.69
C LEU A 44 9.06 -6.24 9.84
N THR A 45 9.42 -6.87 8.71
CA THR A 45 9.88 -8.26 8.68
C THR A 45 11.41 -8.33 8.72
N THR A 46 11.92 -9.37 9.37
CA THR A 46 13.35 -9.72 9.35
C THR A 46 13.49 -11.13 8.80
N LYS A 47 14.30 -11.30 7.74
CA LYS A 47 14.48 -12.59 7.04
C LYS A 47 13.14 -13.24 6.63
N GLY A 48 12.20 -12.42 6.14
CA GLY A 48 10.88 -12.86 5.67
C GLY A 48 9.90 -13.27 6.77
N LYS A 49 10.22 -13.02 8.05
CA LYS A 49 9.34 -13.32 9.18
C LYS A 49 8.98 -12.03 9.91
N LEU A 50 7.72 -11.91 10.34
CA LEU A 50 7.32 -10.87 11.27
C LEU A 50 7.71 -11.29 12.70
N PRO A 51 8.63 -10.58 13.37
CA PRO A 51 8.96 -10.89 14.76
C PRO A 51 7.78 -10.65 15.69
N ALA A 52 7.66 -11.46 16.74
CA ALA A 52 6.57 -11.33 17.72
C ALA A 52 6.52 -9.95 18.37
N HIS A 53 7.70 -9.38 18.72
CA HIS A 53 7.77 -8.05 19.33
C HIS A 53 7.30 -6.94 18.37
N THR A 54 7.51 -7.09 17.06
CA THR A 54 7.01 -6.15 16.05
C THR A 54 5.48 -6.22 16.00
N TYR A 55 4.90 -7.43 15.98
CA TYR A 55 3.45 -7.59 16.03
C TYR A 55 2.84 -6.99 17.31
N SER A 56 3.46 -7.22 18.48
CA SER A 56 3.03 -6.59 19.73
C SER A 56 3.16 -5.06 19.71
N ALA A 57 4.14 -4.50 19.00
CA ALA A 57 4.25 -3.06 18.83
C ALA A 57 3.11 -2.49 17.96
N LEU A 58 2.76 -3.17 16.87
CA LEU A 58 1.59 -2.81 16.04
C LEU A 58 0.30 -2.83 16.87
N GLU A 59 0.11 -3.86 17.72
CA GLU A 59 -1.04 -3.94 18.62
C GLU A 59 -1.09 -2.76 19.61
N ARG A 60 0.06 -2.37 20.18
CA ARG A 60 0.14 -1.22 21.09
C ARG A 60 -0.22 0.09 20.39
N LEU A 61 0.24 0.29 19.16
CA LEU A 61 -0.10 1.46 18.34
C LEU A 61 -1.60 1.51 18.06
N HIS A 62 -2.17 0.38 17.64
CA HIS A 62 -3.60 0.25 17.38
C HIS A 62 -4.44 0.57 18.62
N ARG A 63 -4.08 0.01 19.79
CA ARG A 63 -4.75 0.31 21.07
C ARG A 63 -4.60 1.77 21.52
N ALA A 64 -3.50 2.42 21.15
CA ALA A 64 -3.29 3.85 21.40
C ALA A 64 -4.06 4.76 20.43
N GLY A 65 -4.79 4.19 19.46
CA GLY A 65 -5.55 4.95 18.46
C GLY A 65 -4.70 5.52 17.33
N ILE A 66 -3.41 5.17 17.25
CA ILE A 66 -2.52 5.58 16.15
C ILE A 66 -2.83 4.69 14.96
N LYS A 67 -3.16 5.31 13.82
CA LYS A 67 -3.48 4.61 12.58
C LYS A 67 -2.23 3.98 11.99
N VAL A 68 -2.27 2.69 11.67
CA VAL A 68 -1.13 2.02 11.02
C VAL A 68 -1.54 1.52 9.65
N VAL A 69 -0.78 1.92 8.62
CA VAL A 69 -1.02 1.54 7.23
C VAL A 69 0.28 1.01 6.63
N PRO A 70 0.46 -0.32 6.53
CA PRO A 70 1.56 -0.88 5.78
C PRO A 70 1.45 -0.54 4.30
N VAL A 71 2.57 -0.20 3.67
CA VAL A 71 2.70 0.14 2.25
C VAL A 71 3.69 -0.83 1.64
N THR A 72 3.29 -1.64 0.68
CA THR A 72 4.12 -2.76 0.22
C THR A 72 3.97 -3.00 -1.28
N GLY A 73 5.04 -3.55 -1.88
CA GLY A 73 5.01 -4.11 -3.23
C GLY A 73 4.40 -5.51 -3.29
N ARG A 74 3.93 -6.07 -2.16
CA ARG A 74 3.29 -7.39 -2.11
C ARG A 74 1.95 -7.38 -2.85
N SER A 75 1.59 -8.56 -3.35
CA SER A 75 0.38 -8.81 -4.11
C SER A 75 -0.90 -8.62 -3.30
N ILE A 76 -2.03 -8.52 -4.02
CA ILE A 76 -3.35 -8.36 -3.41
C ILE A 76 -3.71 -9.46 -2.41
N ALA A 77 -3.30 -10.71 -2.68
CA ALA A 77 -3.53 -11.83 -1.78
C ALA A 77 -2.79 -11.67 -0.45
N TRP A 78 -1.54 -11.21 -0.47
CA TRP A 78 -0.78 -10.89 0.74
C TRP A 78 -1.40 -9.73 1.52
N CYS A 79 -1.85 -8.70 0.80
CA CYS A 79 -2.52 -7.56 1.40
C CYS A 79 -3.82 -7.96 2.11
N GLU A 80 -4.59 -8.91 1.57
CA GLU A 80 -5.76 -9.45 2.26
C GLU A 80 -5.40 -10.10 3.60
N VAL A 81 -4.33 -10.89 3.64
CA VAL A 81 -3.85 -11.51 4.89
C VAL A 81 -3.48 -10.43 5.92
N ILE A 82 -2.73 -9.40 5.50
CA ILE A 82 -2.34 -8.29 6.37
C ILE A 82 -3.57 -7.54 6.89
N ALA A 83 -4.49 -7.13 5.99
CA ALA A 83 -5.68 -6.36 6.35
C ALA A 83 -6.61 -7.09 7.32
N ARG A 84 -6.66 -8.43 7.24
CA ARG A 84 -7.54 -9.24 8.10
C ARG A 84 -6.89 -9.64 9.42
N LEU A 85 -5.60 -9.95 9.41
CA LEU A 85 -4.96 -10.63 10.54
C LEU A 85 -4.06 -9.73 11.37
N TRP A 86 -3.52 -8.64 10.82
CA TRP A 86 -2.60 -7.77 11.55
C TRP A 86 -3.39 -6.66 12.24
N PRO A 87 -2.91 -6.14 13.39
CA PRO A 87 -3.54 -5.02 14.08
C PRO A 87 -3.19 -3.70 13.37
N VAL A 88 -3.72 -3.53 12.15
CA VAL A 88 -3.51 -2.38 11.27
C VAL A 88 -4.86 -1.88 10.74
N ASP A 89 -4.93 -0.63 10.31
CA ASP A 89 -6.19 0.00 9.90
C ASP A 89 -6.49 -0.16 8.40
N ALA A 90 -5.45 -0.27 7.59
CA ALA A 90 -5.51 -0.51 6.15
C ALA A 90 -4.16 -1.04 5.66
N VAL A 91 -4.07 -1.46 4.40
CA VAL A 91 -2.83 -1.78 3.70
C VAL A 91 -2.87 -1.18 2.30
N ILE A 92 -1.74 -0.68 1.83
CA ILE A 92 -1.54 -0.23 0.45
C ILE A 92 -0.63 -1.25 -0.24
N GLY A 93 -1.13 -1.89 -1.30
CA GLY A 93 -0.46 -2.98 -1.99
C GLY A 93 0.03 -2.60 -3.39
N GLU A 94 0.80 -3.52 -4.01
CA GLU A 94 1.30 -3.38 -5.38
C GLU A 94 1.96 -2.00 -5.63
N ASN A 95 2.74 -1.51 -4.66
CA ASN A 95 3.42 -0.21 -4.69
C ASN A 95 2.48 1.01 -4.83
N GLY A 96 1.25 0.91 -4.34
CA GLY A 96 0.29 2.01 -4.37
C GLY A 96 -0.87 1.84 -5.35
N ALA A 97 -0.97 0.71 -6.07
CA ALA A 97 -2.03 0.51 -7.04
C ALA A 97 -3.43 0.37 -6.41
N PHE A 98 -3.50 -0.03 -5.13
CA PHE A 98 -4.75 -0.09 -4.37
C PHE A 98 -4.52 0.10 -2.88
N ALA A 99 -5.59 0.47 -2.18
CA ALA A 99 -5.70 0.43 -0.72
C ALA A 99 -6.80 -0.56 -0.31
N MET A 100 -6.58 -1.30 0.76
CA MET A 100 -7.49 -2.31 1.27
C MET A 100 -7.71 -2.14 2.77
N ARG A 101 -8.95 -2.24 3.23
CA ARG A 101 -9.31 -2.15 4.65
C ARG A 101 -10.47 -3.08 4.97
N VAL A 102 -10.58 -3.48 6.23
CA VAL A 102 -11.78 -4.14 6.74
C VAL A 102 -12.73 -3.06 7.27
N ASP A 103 -13.96 -3.04 6.76
CA ASP A 103 -14.97 -2.08 7.19
C ASP A 103 -15.55 -2.44 8.58
N SER A 104 -16.41 -1.58 9.11
CA SER A 104 -17.06 -1.79 10.43
C SER A 104 -17.96 -3.03 10.49
N ARG A 105 -18.28 -3.66 9.36
CA ARG A 105 -19.08 -4.88 9.26
C ARG A 105 -18.21 -6.13 9.07
N GLY A 106 -16.88 -5.97 9.01
CA GLY A 106 -15.94 -7.07 8.77
C GLY A 106 -15.73 -7.40 7.29
N HIS A 107 -16.25 -6.58 6.36
CA HIS A 107 -16.05 -6.80 4.93
C HIS A 107 -14.76 -6.16 4.43
N LEU A 108 -14.11 -6.83 3.49
CA LEU A 108 -12.92 -6.33 2.84
C LEU A 108 -13.31 -5.33 1.74
N ALA A 109 -12.99 -4.07 1.94
CA ALA A 109 -13.14 -3.02 0.93
C ALA A 109 -11.78 -2.76 0.26
N THR A 110 -11.79 -2.71 -1.08
CA THR A 110 -10.59 -2.44 -1.88
C THR A 110 -10.86 -1.27 -2.81
N ASP A 111 -10.07 -0.21 -2.67
CA ASP A 111 -10.10 0.96 -3.53
C ASP A 111 -8.89 0.92 -4.46
N PHE A 112 -9.14 0.87 -5.76
CA PHE A 112 -8.10 0.88 -6.79
C PHE A 112 -7.85 2.30 -7.28
N VAL A 113 -6.59 2.63 -7.59
CA VAL A 113 -6.23 3.91 -8.22
C VAL A 113 -6.78 3.98 -9.64
N ASP A 114 -6.56 2.92 -10.42
CA ASP A 114 -7.07 2.81 -11.79
C ASP A 114 -8.55 2.40 -11.79
N ASP A 115 -9.32 2.93 -12.74
CA ASP A 115 -10.69 2.47 -13.00
C ASP A 115 -10.74 1.04 -13.56
N ALA A 116 -11.93 0.43 -13.59
CA ALA A 116 -12.09 -0.96 -14.00
C ALA A 116 -11.69 -1.23 -15.47
N GLN A 117 -11.93 -0.28 -16.38
CA GLN A 117 -11.58 -0.43 -17.79
C GLN A 117 -10.07 -0.35 -17.99
N THR A 118 -9.42 0.57 -17.29
CA THR A 118 -7.96 0.73 -17.29
C THR A 118 -7.29 -0.52 -16.71
N ARG A 119 -7.78 -1.06 -15.58
CA ARG A 119 -7.28 -2.32 -15.03
C ARG A 119 -7.44 -3.50 -16.00
N ALA A 120 -8.57 -3.60 -16.69
CA ALA A 120 -8.80 -4.66 -17.69
C ALA A 120 -7.79 -4.58 -18.85
N ARG A 121 -7.55 -3.39 -19.40
CA ARG A 121 -6.53 -3.17 -20.44
C ARG A 121 -5.11 -3.48 -19.94
N ASN A 122 -4.77 -3.05 -18.73
CA ASN A 122 -3.47 -3.32 -18.14
C ASN A 122 -3.24 -4.83 -17.93
N LEU A 123 -4.29 -5.58 -17.54
CA LEU A 123 -4.22 -7.02 -17.41
C LEU A 123 -3.98 -7.73 -18.76
N GLU A 124 -4.63 -7.28 -19.83
CA GLU A 124 -4.36 -7.79 -21.19
C GLU A 124 -2.89 -7.56 -21.56
N ARG A 125 -2.38 -6.34 -21.33
CA ARG A 125 -0.98 -6.00 -21.60
C ARG A 125 -0.01 -6.86 -20.78
N ILE A 126 -0.29 -7.09 -19.50
CA ILE A 126 0.52 -7.97 -18.63
C ILE A 126 0.56 -9.39 -19.20
N ARG A 127 -0.57 -9.92 -19.70
CA ARG A 127 -0.64 -11.26 -20.30
C ARG A 127 0.21 -11.37 -21.57
N GLU A 128 0.13 -10.35 -22.44
CA GLU A 128 0.94 -10.28 -23.66
C GLU A 128 2.44 -10.26 -23.35
N VAL A 129 2.86 -9.37 -22.46
CA VAL A 129 4.27 -9.26 -22.02
C VAL A 129 4.72 -10.55 -21.35
N GLY A 130 3.89 -11.14 -20.49
CA GLY A 130 4.20 -12.42 -19.87
C GLY A 130 4.40 -13.55 -20.88
N ALA A 131 3.61 -13.60 -21.96
CA ALA A 131 3.78 -14.57 -23.03
C ALA A 131 5.05 -14.33 -23.87
N GLU A 132 5.43 -13.06 -24.06
CA GLU A 132 6.70 -12.69 -24.68
C GLU A 132 7.90 -13.12 -23.83
N ILE A 133 7.90 -12.78 -22.54
CA ILE A 133 8.97 -13.12 -21.60
C ILE A 133 9.17 -14.64 -21.53
N ARG A 134 8.09 -15.43 -21.44
CA ARG A 134 8.20 -16.90 -21.40
C ARG A 134 8.81 -17.50 -22.68
N ARG A 135 8.60 -16.89 -23.84
CA ARG A 135 9.24 -17.31 -25.10
C ARG A 135 10.72 -16.92 -25.13
N ALA A 136 11.05 -15.72 -24.64
CA ALA A 136 12.41 -15.20 -24.64
C ALA A 136 13.30 -15.80 -23.55
N VAL A 137 12.71 -16.26 -22.43
CA VAL A 137 13.40 -16.77 -21.25
C VAL A 137 12.87 -18.16 -20.88
N PRO A 138 13.40 -19.23 -21.49
CA PRO A 138 13.02 -20.60 -21.18
C PRO A 138 13.21 -20.93 -19.69
N GLY A 139 12.21 -21.57 -19.08
CA GLY A 139 12.21 -21.91 -17.65
C GLY A 139 11.61 -20.82 -16.75
N SER A 140 11.27 -19.64 -17.28
CA SER A 140 10.48 -18.64 -16.54
C SER A 140 9.00 -19.02 -16.46
N ALA A 141 8.33 -18.57 -15.39
CA ALA A 141 6.90 -18.74 -15.17
C ALA A 141 6.32 -17.46 -14.55
N LEU A 142 4.99 -17.29 -14.61
CA LEU A 142 4.33 -16.26 -13.81
C LEU A 142 4.41 -16.63 -12.33
N ALA A 143 4.48 -15.62 -11.47
CA ALA A 143 4.38 -15.84 -10.03
C ALA A 143 3.00 -16.42 -9.70
N THR A 144 2.93 -17.34 -8.74
CA THR A 144 1.70 -18.07 -8.39
C THR A 144 0.59 -17.18 -7.84
N ASP A 145 0.95 -16.04 -7.27
CA ASP A 145 0.01 -15.03 -6.77
C ASP A 145 -0.38 -13.98 -7.83
N GLN A 146 0.13 -14.15 -9.07
CA GLN A 146 -0.19 -13.37 -10.27
C GLN A 146 -0.77 -14.27 -11.39
N ALA A 147 -0.97 -15.56 -11.11
CA ALA A 147 -1.45 -16.57 -12.05
C ALA A 147 -2.98 -16.64 -12.11
#